data_AF-A0A971B135-F1
#
_entry.id   AF-A0A971B135-F1
#
_cell.length_a   1.000
_cell.length_b   1.000
_cell.length_c   1.000
_cell.angle_alpha   90.00
_cell.angle_beta   90.00
_cell.angle_gamma   90.00
#
_symmetry.space_group_name_H-M   'P 1'
#
loop_
_entity.id
_entity.type
_entity.pdbx_description
1 polymer ?
#
loop_
_entity_poly.entity_id
_entity_poly.type
_entity_poly.pdbx_seq_one_letter_code
_entity_poly.pdbx_strand_id
1 'polypeptide(L)'
;MSIEKKSKFITVLYSGMAGTVSYLIGGLLATILILLTDQYLLAIPLSGLLGGMLLAVFIRKWNQIGRFTLAGVISVSVGFLGTFIICEGIFSLIGMFTNVFSGRIANVISISLMGVVFGIIFSLIIYGKKELLLFAVVCGIVEIPCIFLADKVYSIEPLNNLITKYGLVDVNLLFIVLGFGIGAGFSIGLLKVSGKDEIRSHSSDSSNKEEI
;
A
#
# COMPACT_ATOMS: atom_id res chain seq x y z
N MET A 1 -31.55 -5.75 -2.82
CA MET A 1 -30.58 -4.64 -2.64
C MET A 1 -31.03 -3.48 -3.53
N SER A 2 -31.26 -2.27 -2.99
CA SER A 2 -31.71 -1.12 -3.80
C SER A 2 -30.64 -0.71 -4.83
N ILE A 3 -31.07 -0.14 -5.96
CA ILE A 3 -30.20 0.27 -7.09
C ILE A 3 -29.06 1.19 -6.60
N GLU A 4 -29.36 2.08 -5.68
CA GLU A 4 -28.39 3.01 -5.07
C GLU A 4 -27.31 2.29 -4.24
N LYS A 5 -27.69 1.29 -3.44
CA LYS A 5 -26.74 0.47 -2.67
C LYS A 5 -25.83 -0.34 -3.61
N LYS A 6 -26.38 -0.83 -4.73
CA LYS A 6 -25.63 -1.58 -5.75
C LYS A 6 -24.56 -0.70 -6.42
N SER A 7 -24.91 0.53 -6.76
CA SER A 7 -23.98 1.50 -7.35
C SER A 7 -22.81 1.81 -6.40
N LYS A 8 -23.09 2.10 -5.12
CA LYS A 8 -22.07 2.37 -4.10
C LYS A 8 -21.11 1.19 -3.91
N PHE A 9 -21.63 -0.03 -3.84
CA PHE A 9 -20.80 -1.23 -3.71
C PHE A 9 -19.87 -1.43 -4.92
N ILE A 10 -20.37 -1.23 -6.14
CA ILE A 10 -19.57 -1.34 -7.36
C ILE A 10 -18.42 -0.33 -7.37
N THR A 11 -18.65 0.91 -6.90
CA THR A 11 -17.60 1.93 -6.81
C THR A 11 -16.47 1.52 -5.86
N VAL A 12 -16.82 0.94 -4.71
CA VAL A 12 -15.85 0.45 -3.73
C VAL A 12 -15.04 -0.71 -4.30
N LEU A 13 -15.73 -1.69 -4.90
CA LEU A 13 -15.11 -2.86 -5.51
C LEU A 13 -14.16 -2.46 -6.66
N TYR A 14 -14.59 -1.57 -7.55
CA TYR A 14 -13.76 -1.06 -8.64
C TYR A 14 -12.48 -0.39 -8.12
N SER A 15 -12.59 0.44 -7.08
CA SER A 15 -11.43 1.13 -6.51
C SER A 15 -10.48 0.16 -5.81
N GLY A 16 -11.00 -0.85 -5.10
CA GLY A 16 -10.23 -1.95 -4.53
C GLY A 16 -9.48 -2.76 -5.60
N MET A 17 -10.16 -3.14 -6.68
CA MET A 17 -9.54 -3.84 -7.82
C MET A 17 -8.46 -3.00 -8.50
N ALA A 18 -8.70 -1.71 -8.69
CA ALA A 18 -7.70 -0.78 -9.22
C ALA A 18 -6.43 -0.79 -8.35
N GLY A 19 -6.58 -0.62 -7.03
CA GLY A 19 -5.48 -0.71 -6.08
C GLY A 19 -4.72 -2.03 -6.14
N THR A 20 -5.46 -3.13 -6.18
CA THR A 20 -4.92 -4.50 -6.27
C THR A 20 -4.03 -4.64 -7.51
N VAL A 21 -4.56 -4.32 -8.71
CA VAL A 21 -3.83 -4.51 -9.97
C VAL A 21 -2.62 -3.58 -10.04
N SER A 22 -2.76 -2.32 -9.62
CA SER A 22 -1.66 -1.35 -9.67
C SER A 22 -0.46 -1.79 -8.83
N TYR A 23 -0.71 -2.18 -7.58
CA TYR A 23 0.36 -2.56 -6.67
C TYR A 23 0.84 -4.00 -6.89
N LEU A 24 0.03 -4.88 -7.49
CA LEU A 24 0.50 -6.18 -7.98
C LEU A 24 1.57 -5.99 -9.06
N ILE A 25 1.32 -5.11 -10.05
CA ILE A 25 2.28 -4.81 -11.11
C ILE A 25 3.55 -4.18 -10.51
N GLY A 26 3.40 -3.21 -9.62
CA GLY A 26 4.51 -2.57 -8.92
C GLY A 26 5.35 -3.55 -8.10
N GLY A 27 4.69 -4.43 -7.34
CA GLY A 27 5.32 -5.47 -6.52
C GLY A 27 6.05 -6.51 -7.36
N LEU A 28 5.43 -7.02 -8.44
CA LEU A 28 6.07 -7.98 -9.35
C LEU A 28 7.34 -7.40 -9.97
N LEU A 29 7.30 -6.16 -10.47
CA LEU A 29 8.48 -5.50 -11.02
C LEU A 29 9.57 -5.28 -9.98
N ALA A 30 9.20 -4.95 -8.74
CA ALA A 30 10.17 -4.86 -7.65
C ALA A 30 10.81 -6.21 -7.31
N THR A 31 10.03 -7.30 -7.26
CA THR A 31 10.60 -8.64 -7.05
C THR A 31 11.55 -9.07 -8.18
N ILE A 32 11.24 -8.74 -9.43
CA ILE A 32 12.13 -8.97 -10.57
C ILE A 32 13.42 -8.14 -10.43
N LEU A 33 13.30 -6.87 -10.00
CA LEU A 33 14.45 -6.00 -9.80
C LEU A 33 15.35 -6.50 -8.67
N ILE A 34 14.78 -6.98 -7.56
CA ILE A 34 15.52 -7.62 -6.46
C ILE A 34 16.29 -8.81 -7.00
N LEU A 35 15.64 -9.71 -7.75
CA LEU A 35 16.29 -10.87 -8.34
C LEU A 35 17.49 -10.49 -9.25
N LEU A 36 17.38 -9.39 -10.00
CA LEU A 36 18.42 -8.97 -10.94
C LEU A 36 19.58 -8.19 -10.31
N THR A 37 19.35 -7.53 -9.18
CA THR A 37 20.28 -6.53 -8.63
C THR A 37 20.66 -6.76 -7.17
N ASP A 38 19.92 -7.60 -6.45
CA ASP A 38 19.94 -7.77 -4.99
C ASP A 38 19.70 -6.45 -4.20
N GLN A 39 19.15 -5.41 -4.83
CA GLN A 39 18.96 -4.09 -4.21
C GLN A 39 17.53 -3.84 -3.71
N TYR A 40 17.23 -4.32 -2.49
CA TYR A 40 15.95 -4.06 -1.81
C TYR A 40 15.66 -2.55 -1.62
N LEU A 41 16.68 -1.77 -1.28
CA LEU A 41 16.56 -0.32 -1.07
C LEU A 41 16.11 0.43 -2.33
N LEU A 42 16.39 -0.10 -3.51
CA LEU A 42 15.94 0.47 -4.78
C LEU A 42 14.55 -0.05 -5.17
N ALA A 43 14.31 -1.35 -4.97
CA ALA A 43 13.08 -2.01 -5.41
C ALA A 43 11.84 -1.58 -4.63
N ILE A 44 11.96 -1.34 -3.32
CA ILE A 44 10.83 -0.95 -2.46
C ILE A 44 10.23 0.40 -2.91
N PRO A 45 11.01 1.50 -3.04
CA PRO A 45 10.52 2.76 -3.62
C PRO A 45 9.92 2.60 -5.02
N LEU A 46 10.51 1.74 -5.86
CA LEU A 46 10.07 1.53 -7.24
C LEU A 46 8.70 0.85 -7.31
N SER A 47 8.42 -0.09 -6.38
CA SER A 47 7.09 -0.70 -6.25
C SER A 47 6.02 0.35 -5.91
N GLY A 48 6.34 1.27 -5.00
CA GLY A 48 5.46 2.39 -4.63
C GLY A 48 5.28 3.41 -5.75
N LEU A 49 6.35 3.69 -6.51
CA LEU A 49 6.31 4.57 -7.69
C LEU A 49 5.30 4.05 -8.70
N LEU A 50 5.46 2.81 -9.13
CA LEU A 50 4.60 2.21 -10.15
C LEU A 50 3.18 1.97 -9.61
N GLY A 51 3.05 1.46 -8.39
CA GLY A 51 1.77 1.23 -7.74
C GLY A 51 0.96 2.50 -7.59
N GLY A 52 1.56 3.57 -7.06
CA GLY A 52 0.90 4.87 -6.89
C GLY A 52 0.52 5.51 -8.24
N MET A 53 1.43 5.48 -9.22
CA MET A 53 1.18 6.02 -10.56
C MET A 53 0.01 5.32 -11.26
N LEU A 54 0.05 3.97 -11.30
CA LEU A 54 -1.00 3.18 -11.94
C LEU A 54 -2.33 3.32 -11.21
N LEU A 55 -2.31 3.43 -9.89
CA LEU A 55 -3.53 3.63 -9.11
C LEU A 55 -4.22 4.93 -9.51
N ALA A 56 -3.46 6.02 -9.61
CA ALA A 56 -3.97 7.33 -10.06
C ALA A 56 -4.62 7.27 -11.45
N VAL A 57 -3.99 6.53 -12.38
CA VAL A 57 -4.49 6.29 -13.73
C VAL A 57 -5.82 5.52 -13.69
N PHE A 58 -5.89 4.41 -12.97
CA PHE A 58 -7.09 3.56 -12.92
C PHE A 58 -8.29 4.23 -12.23
N ILE A 59 -8.04 5.05 -11.21
CA ILE A 59 -9.09 5.84 -10.55
C ILE A 59 -9.40 7.16 -11.29
N ARG A 60 -8.75 7.41 -12.44
CA ARG A 60 -8.90 8.58 -13.33
C ARG A 60 -8.58 9.92 -12.67
N LYS A 61 -7.60 9.97 -11.77
CA LYS A 61 -7.11 11.22 -11.12
C LYS A 61 -5.84 11.73 -11.82
N TRP A 62 -5.93 11.95 -13.14
CA TRP A 62 -4.80 12.33 -14.00
C TRP A 62 -4.03 13.56 -13.52
N ASN A 63 -4.74 14.61 -13.08
CA ASN A 63 -4.14 15.85 -12.59
C ASN A 63 -3.35 15.69 -11.28
N GLN A 64 -3.42 14.51 -10.66
CA GLN A 64 -2.78 14.23 -9.38
C GLN A 64 -1.87 13.00 -9.43
N ILE A 65 -1.51 12.53 -10.63
CA ILE A 65 -0.59 11.40 -10.80
C ILE A 65 0.68 11.62 -9.99
N GLY A 66 1.31 12.80 -10.09
CA GLY A 66 2.53 13.11 -9.33
C GLY A 66 2.37 12.97 -7.81
N ARG A 67 1.20 13.37 -7.26
CA ARG A 67 0.92 13.25 -5.82
C ARG A 67 0.70 11.80 -5.40
N PHE A 68 -0.02 11.03 -6.20
CA PHE A 68 -0.23 9.60 -5.93
C PHE A 68 1.05 8.80 -6.07
N THR A 69 1.88 9.10 -7.07
CA THR A 69 3.22 8.51 -7.23
C THR A 69 4.10 8.83 -6.02
N LEU A 70 4.17 10.10 -5.62
CA LEU A 70 4.96 10.52 -4.46
C LEU A 70 4.43 9.90 -3.16
N ALA A 71 3.09 9.86 -3.00
CA ALA A 71 2.46 9.16 -1.89
C ALA A 71 2.85 7.69 -1.88
N GLY A 72 2.76 7.00 -3.02
CA GLY A 72 3.15 5.59 -3.17
C GLY A 72 4.60 5.34 -2.81
N VAL A 73 5.55 6.12 -3.36
CA VAL A 73 6.98 5.99 -3.05
C VAL A 73 7.24 6.13 -1.56
N ILE A 74 6.76 7.21 -0.94
CA ILE A 74 7.06 7.52 0.47
C ILE A 74 6.35 6.53 1.39
N SER A 75 5.05 6.28 1.16
CA SER A 75 4.26 5.39 2.02
C SER A 75 4.72 3.95 1.96
N VAL A 76 5.07 3.41 0.78
CA VAL A 76 5.59 2.04 0.67
C VAL A 76 6.96 1.93 1.33
N SER A 77 7.86 2.89 1.08
CA SER A 77 9.19 2.89 1.67
C SER A 77 9.16 3.00 3.19
N VAL A 78 8.41 3.97 3.73
CA VAL A 78 8.32 4.18 5.18
C VAL A 78 7.45 3.11 5.83
N GLY A 79 6.35 2.70 5.20
CA GLY A 79 5.47 1.63 5.69
C GLY A 79 6.23 0.32 5.83
N PHE A 80 7.03 -0.06 4.83
CA PHE A 80 7.83 -1.28 4.85
C PHE A 80 9.08 -1.14 5.71
N LEU A 81 10.02 -0.26 5.35
CA LEU A 81 11.33 -0.13 6.01
C LEU A 81 11.22 0.49 7.40
N GLY A 82 10.39 1.52 7.56
CA GLY A 82 10.24 2.23 8.83
C GLY A 82 9.67 1.31 9.90
N THR A 83 8.62 0.55 9.57
CA THR A 83 8.05 -0.42 10.51
C THR A 83 9.00 -1.58 10.78
N PHE A 84 9.76 -2.04 9.78
CA PHE A 84 10.78 -3.06 9.98
C PHE A 84 11.86 -2.60 10.98
N ILE A 85 12.37 -1.38 10.85
CA ILE A 85 13.35 -0.81 11.80
C ILE A 85 12.75 -0.66 13.20
N ILE A 86 11.49 -0.28 13.32
CA ILE A 86 10.81 -0.14 14.62
C ILE A 86 10.60 -1.52 15.25
N CYS A 87 10.04 -2.48 14.50
CA CYS A 87 9.73 -3.83 14.96
C CYS A 87 10.97 -4.69 15.22
N GLU A 88 11.92 -4.76 14.29
CA GLU A 88 13.13 -5.56 14.51
C GLU A 88 14.22 -4.80 15.27
N GLY A 89 14.39 -3.50 15.02
CA GLY A 89 15.46 -2.75 15.67
C GLY A 89 15.11 -2.43 17.12
N ILE A 90 14.07 -1.60 17.31
CA ILE A 90 13.77 -1.00 18.63
C ILE A 90 13.16 -2.03 19.58
N PHE A 91 12.18 -2.82 19.14
CA PHE A 91 11.51 -3.78 20.01
C PHE A 91 12.38 -5.01 20.35
N SER A 92 13.32 -5.38 19.47
CA SER A 92 14.35 -6.37 19.81
C SER A 92 15.33 -5.83 20.85
N LEU A 93 15.74 -4.56 20.74
CA LEU A 93 16.65 -3.92 21.70
C LEU A 93 16.08 -3.84 23.12
N ILE A 94 14.75 -3.68 23.25
CA ILE A 94 14.04 -3.56 24.53
C ILE A 94 13.69 -4.96 25.10
N GLY A 95 13.98 -6.04 24.37
CA GLY A 95 13.69 -7.42 24.81
C GLY A 95 12.19 -7.76 24.90
N MET A 96 11.32 -6.86 24.42
CA MET A 96 9.87 -7.04 24.46
C MET A 96 9.39 -8.03 23.37
N PHE A 97 10.15 -8.17 22.30
CA PHE A 97 9.89 -9.14 21.23
C PHE A 97 11.21 -9.63 20.61
N THR A 98 11.86 -10.61 21.24
CA THR A 98 12.94 -11.34 20.58
C THR A 98 12.33 -12.23 19.49
N ASN A 99 12.66 -11.94 18.23
CA ASN A 99 12.12 -12.59 17.02
C ASN A 99 10.65 -12.26 16.68
N VAL A 100 10.31 -10.99 16.52
CA VAL A 100 8.98 -10.55 16.04
C VAL A 100 8.56 -11.26 14.73
N PHE A 101 9.51 -11.60 13.86
CA PHE A 101 9.22 -12.28 12.60
C PHE A 101 9.30 -13.82 12.66
N SER A 102 9.69 -14.43 13.79
CA SER A 102 9.72 -15.90 13.91
C SER A 102 8.42 -16.49 14.45
N GLY A 103 7.63 -15.72 15.19
CA GLY A 103 6.32 -16.12 15.69
C GLY A 103 5.21 -15.71 14.72
N ARG A 104 4.34 -16.66 14.33
CA ARG A 104 3.22 -16.41 13.41
C ARG A 104 2.36 -15.19 13.83
N ILE A 105 2.10 -15.01 15.13
CA ILE A 105 1.31 -13.88 15.65
C ILE A 105 2.07 -12.55 15.53
N ALA A 106 3.36 -12.55 15.85
CA ALA A 106 4.17 -11.34 15.85
C ALA A 106 4.46 -10.84 14.42
N ASN A 107 4.55 -11.76 13.45
CA ASN A 107 4.61 -11.43 12.03
C ASN A 107 3.30 -10.77 11.56
N VAL A 108 2.14 -11.32 11.98
CA VAL A 108 0.82 -10.75 11.66
C VAL A 108 0.68 -9.32 12.21
N ILE A 109 1.10 -9.09 13.45
CA ILE A 109 1.05 -7.75 14.07
C ILE A 109 1.96 -6.78 13.34
N SER A 110 3.19 -7.17 13.00
CA SER A 110 4.15 -6.29 12.31
C SER A 110 3.68 -5.87 10.93
N ILE A 111 3.20 -6.82 10.14
CA ILE A 111 2.74 -6.53 8.78
C ILE A 111 1.42 -5.74 8.82
N SER A 112 0.51 -6.03 9.76
CA SER A 112 -0.66 -5.18 9.97
C SER A 112 -0.26 -3.74 10.35
N LEU A 113 0.76 -3.58 11.19
CA LEU A 113 1.32 -2.27 11.53
C LEU A 113 1.95 -1.57 10.31
N MET A 114 2.63 -2.31 9.43
CA MET A 114 3.13 -1.79 8.15
C MET A 114 1.97 -1.22 7.33
N GLY A 115 0.85 -1.94 7.24
CA GLY A 115 -0.37 -1.47 6.57
C GLY A 115 -0.93 -0.20 7.18
N VAL A 116 -0.98 -0.12 8.52
CA VAL A 116 -1.41 1.09 9.24
C VAL A 116 -0.52 2.28 8.91
N VAL A 117 0.81 2.13 9.01
CA VAL A 117 1.78 3.21 8.73
C VAL A 117 1.69 3.65 7.26
N PHE A 118 1.64 2.69 6.34
CA PHE A 118 1.41 2.95 4.91
C PHE A 118 0.15 3.80 4.71
N GLY A 119 -1.00 3.36 5.27
CA GLY A 119 -2.28 4.05 5.13
C GLY A 119 -2.26 5.47 5.68
N ILE A 120 -1.65 5.69 6.85
CA ILE A 120 -1.50 7.02 7.46
C ILE A 120 -0.72 7.95 6.51
N ILE A 121 0.44 7.52 6.04
CA ILE A 121 1.32 8.36 5.21
C ILE A 121 0.67 8.63 3.85
N PHE A 122 0.10 7.60 3.22
CA PHE A 122 -0.57 7.72 1.94
C PHE A 122 -1.76 8.70 2.02
N SER A 123 -2.60 8.56 3.05
CA SER A 123 -3.71 9.48 3.29
C SER A 123 -3.23 10.89 3.58
N LEU A 124 -2.17 11.06 4.39
CA LEU A 124 -1.65 12.38 4.74
C LEU A 124 -1.25 13.19 3.50
N ILE A 125 -0.63 12.55 2.52
CA ILE A 125 -0.13 13.18 1.31
C ILE A 125 -1.27 13.54 0.34
N ILE A 126 -2.27 12.66 0.20
CA ILE A 126 -3.34 12.82 -0.80
C ILE A 126 -4.55 13.55 -0.21
N TYR A 127 -5.07 13.07 0.92
CA TYR A 127 -6.35 13.49 1.51
C TYR A 127 -6.18 14.36 2.78
N GLY A 128 -4.97 14.38 3.36
CA GLY A 128 -4.68 15.11 4.58
C GLY A 128 -5.14 14.40 5.85
N LYS A 129 -5.21 15.14 6.96
CA LYS A 129 -5.40 14.60 8.32
C LYS A 129 -6.80 13.99 8.58
N LYS A 130 -7.81 14.39 7.80
CA LYS A 130 -9.22 14.04 8.07
C LYS A 130 -9.49 12.55 7.85
N GLU A 131 -8.84 11.95 6.86
CA GLU A 131 -9.12 10.57 6.43
C GLU A 131 -8.05 9.57 6.90
N LEU A 132 -7.12 10.00 7.75
CA LEU A 132 -6.04 9.15 8.28
C LEU A 132 -6.58 7.89 8.93
N LEU A 133 -7.62 8.02 9.75
CA LEU A 133 -8.19 6.90 10.49
C LEU A 133 -8.76 5.84 9.54
N LEU A 134 -9.44 6.26 8.47
CA LEU A 134 -10.02 5.35 7.49
C LEU A 134 -8.93 4.54 6.81
N PHE A 135 -7.91 5.21 6.26
CA PHE A 135 -6.81 4.51 5.58
C PHE A 135 -6.01 3.64 6.54
N ALA A 136 -5.71 4.12 7.75
CA ALA A 136 -5.00 3.34 8.77
C ALA A 136 -5.72 2.01 9.06
N VAL A 137 -7.03 2.08 9.33
CA VAL A 137 -7.83 0.90 9.69
C VAL A 137 -7.99 -0.05 8.51
N VAL A 138 -8.35 0.48 7.34
CA VAL A 138 -8.60 -0.36 6.16
C VAL A 138 -7.31 -1.03 5.70
N CYS A 139 -6.20 -0.29 5.57
CA CYS A 139 -4.92 -0.87 5.18
C CYS A 139 -4.42 -1.89 6.22
N GLY A 140 -4.50 -1.59 7.52
CA GLY A 140 -4.07 -2.51 8.57
C GLY A 140 -4.86 -3.83 8.61
N ILE A 141 -6.19 -3.78 8.39
CA ILE A 141 -7.04 -4.98 8.38
C ILE A 141 -6.80 -5.82 7.13
N VAL A 142 -6.64 -5.17 5.96
CA VAL A 142 -6.43 -5.85 4.67
C VAL A 142 -5.12 -6.64 4.65
N GLU A 143 -4.10 -6.20 5.38
CA GLU A 143 -2.83 -6.93 5.47
C GLU A 143 -2.98 -8.32 6.09
N ILE A 144 -3.91 -8.49 7.05
CA ILE A 144 -4.10 -9.77 7.77
C ILE A 144 -4.32 -10.95 6.80
N PRO A 145 -5.31 -10.93 5.89
CA PRO A 145 -5.48 -12.00 4.91
C PRO A 145 -4.32 -12.10 3.91
N CYS A 146 -3.66 -11.00 3.54
CA CYS A 146 -2.51 -11.02 2.63
C CYS A 146 -1.33 -11.83 3.17
N ILE A 147 -1.08 -11.76 4.48
CA ILE A 147 -0.02 -12.53 5.16
C ILE A 147 -0.31 -14.02 5.12
N PHE A 148 -1.55 -14.42 5.42
CA PHE A 148 -1.96 -15.82 5.33
C PHE A 148 -1.88 -16.35 3.89
N LEU A 149 -2.14 -15.50 2.89
CA LEU A 149 -1.96 -15.86 1.49
C LEU A 149 -0.48 -16.05 1.14
N ALA A 150 0.42 -15.20 1.63
CA ALA A 150 1.85 -15.35 1.43
C ALA A 150 2.37 -16.71 1.96
N ASP A 151 1.96 -17.10 3.16
CA ASP A 151 2.31 -18.40 3.75
C ASP A 151 1.79 -19.59 2.91
N LYS A 152 0.56 -19.46 2.38
CA LYS A 152 -0.08 -20.53 1.61
C LYS A 152 0.50 -20.70 0.22
N VAL A 153 1.01 -19.64 -0.38
CA VAL A 153 1.62 -19.67 -1.72
C VAL A 153 2.78 -20.67 -1.79
N TYR A 154 3.61 -20.74 -0.74
CA TYR A 154 4.69 -21.73 -0.66
C TYR A 154 4.20 -23.18 -0.56
N SER A 155 2.97 -23.39 -0.06
CA SER A 155 2.37 -24.73 0.06
C SER A 155 1.71 -25.22 -1.23
N ILE A 156 1.54 -24.36 -2.23
CA ILE A 156 0.93 -24.71 -3.51
C ILE A 156 2.04 -25.12 -4.47
N GLU A 157 2.23 -26.42 -4.65
CA GLU A 157 3.29 -27.04 -5.44
C GLU A 157 3.52 -26.41 -6.83
N PRO A 158 2.50 -26.13 -7.67
CA PRO A 158 2.72 -25.47 -8.96
C PRO A 158 3.19 -24.01 -8.81
N LEU A 159 2.75 -23.29 -7.77
CA LEU A 159 3.23 -21.93 -7.51
C LEU A 159 4.64 -21.95 -6.94
N ASN A 160 4.94 -22.87 -6.03
CA ASN A 160 6.27 -23.06 -5.46
C ASN A 160 7.29 -23.41 -6.55
N ASN A 161 6.91 -24.26 -7.51
CA ASN A 161 7.74 -24.58 -8.68
C ASN A 161 7.97 -23.36 -9.58
N LEU A 162 6.97 -22.49 -9.75
CA LEU A 162 7.17 -21.22 -10.46
C LEU A 162 8.09 -20.28 -9.68
N ILE A 163 7.88 -20.13 -8.37
CA ILE A 163 8.67 -19.25 -7.51
C ILE A 163 10.14 -19.69 -7.47
N THR A 164 10.40 -20.98 -7.28
CA THR A 164 11.75 -21.55 -7.27
C THR A 164 12.40 -21.52 -8.66
N LYS A 165 11.66 -21.80 -9.74
CA LYS A 165 12.18 -21.76 -11.11
C LYS A 165 12.51 -20.36 -11.60
N TYR A 166 11.69 -19.37 -11.25
CA TYR A 166 11.89 -17.98 -11.64
C TYR A 166 12.69 -17.18 -10.62
N GLY A 167 13.06 -17.77 -9.47
CA GLY A 167 13.74 -17.05 -8.40
C GLY A 167 12.92 -15.87 -7.88
N LEU A 168 11.60 -16.01 -7.70
CA LEU A 168 10.80 -14.95 -7.07
C LEU A 168 11.22 -14.86 -5.60
N VAL A 169 12.23 -14.03 -5.33
CA VAL A 169 13.01 -14.06 -4.08
C VAL A 169 12.20 -13.62 -2.86
N ASP A 170 11.11 -12.86 -3.04
CA ASP A 170 10.36 -12.33 -1.90
C ASP A 170 8.84 -12.26 -2.12
N VAL A 171 8.19 -13.41 -1.90
CA VAL A 171 6.72 -13.52 -1.91
C VAL A 171 6.11 -12.67 -0.80
N ASN A 172 6.78 -12.52 0.35
CA ASN A 172 6.26 -11.72 1.45
C ASN A 172 6.17 -10.25 1.05
N LEU A 173 7.24 -9.68 0.47
CA LEU A 173 7.22 -8.32 -0.07
C LEU A 173 6.11 -8.13 -1.09
N LEU A 174 5.93 -9.09 -2.02
CA LEU A 174 4.88 -9.02 -3.03
C LEU A 174 3.48 -8.91 -2.39
N PHE A 175 3.18 -9.76 -1.40
CA PHE A 175 1.87 -9.77 -0.76
C PHE A 175 1.64 -8.58 0.18
N ILE A 176 2.69 -8.04 0.80
CA ILE A 176 2.63 -6.81 1.58
C ILE A 176 2.33 -5.62 0.66
N VAL A 177 3.07 -5.47 -0.44
CA VAL A 177 2.82 -4.39 -1.42
C VAL A 177 1.43 -4.53 -2.04
N LEU A 178 0.97 -5.76 -2.30
CA LEU A 178 -0.38 -6.03 -2.75
C LEU A 178 -1.43 -5.59 -1.72
N GLY A 179 -1.23 -5.91 -0.44
CA GLY A 179 -2.09 -5.51 0.67
C GLY A 179 -2.23 -3.99 0.78
N PHE A 180 -1.11 -3.27 0.67
CA PHE A 180 -1.10 -1.80 0.59
C PHE A 180 -1.99 -1.27 -0.54
N GLY A 181 -1.88 -1.85 -1.74
CA GLY A 181 -2.72 -1.48 -2.88
C GLY A 181 -4.20 -1.76 -2.66
N ILE A 182 -4.54 -2.95 -2.16
CA ILE A 182 -5.91 -3.33 -1.82
C ILE A 182 -6.49 -2.33 -0.80
N GLY A 183 -5.74 -2.06 0.28
CA GLY A 183 -6.14 -1.15 1.35
C GLY A 183 -6.36 0.28 0.87
N ALA A 184 -5.42 0.83 0.10
CA ALA A 184 -5.56 2.16 -0.50
C ALA A 184 -6.76 2.22 -1.45
N GLY A 185 -6.92 1.21 -2.31
CA GLY A 185 -8.02 1.14 -3.27
C GLY A 185 -9.40 1.10 -2.60
N PHE A 186 -9.56 0.26 -1.57
CA PHE A 186 -10.80 0.20 -0.79
C PHE A 186 -11.07 1.51 -0.04
N SER A 187 -10.04 2.10 0.57
CA SER A 187 -10.16 3.38 1.28
C SER A 187 -10.66 4.50 0.36
N ILE A 188 -10.06 4.63 -0.83
CA ILE A 188 -10.50 5.59 -1.86
C ILE A 188 -11.95 5.32 -2.29
N GLY A 189 -12.31 4.04 -2.48
CA GLY A 189 -13.66 3.64 -2.82
C GLY A 189 -14.69 4.05 -1.77
N LEU A 190 -14.37 3.84 -0.48
CA LEU A 190 -15.23 4.22 0.64
C LEU A 190 -15.36 5.75 0.75
N LEU A 191 -14.28 6.50 0.52
CA LEU A 191 -14.32 7.96 0.50
C LEU A 191 -15.23 8.53 -0.58
N LYS A 192 -15.15 7.97 -1.80
CA LYS A 192 -16.04 8.33 -2.92
C LYS A 192 -17.50 8.13 -2.56
N VAL A 193 -17.82 6.99 -1.93
CA VAL A 193 -19.20 6.68 -1.50
C VAL A 193 -19.66 7.59 -0.36
N SER A 194 -18.76 8.01 0.53
CA SER A 194 -19.06 8.93 1.62
C SER A 194 -19.22 10.39 1.17
N GLY A 195 -18.98 10.71 -0.09
CA GLY A 195 -19.01 12.09 -0.60
C GLY A 195 -17.86 12.96 -0.10
N LYS A 196 -16.78 12.35 0.42
CA LYS A 196 -15.62 13.03 1.01
C LYS A 196 -14.37 13.00 0.12
N ASP A 197 -14.50 12.63 -1.15
CA ASP A 197 -13.39 12.57 -2.12
C ASP A 197 -12.91 13.96 -2.60
N GLU A 198 -12.99 14.98 -1.73
CA GLU A 198 -12.40 16.29 -1.95
C GLU A 198 -10.91 16.23 -1.62
N ILE A 199 -10.11 16.06 -2.67
CA ILE A 199 -8.66 16.08 -2.55
C ILE A 199 -8.21 17.54 -2.45
N ARG A 200 -7.41 17.84 -1.43
CA ARG A 200 -6.92 19.19 -1.13
C ARG A 200 -6.15 19.76 -2.31
N SER A 201 -6.74 20.63 -3.13
CA SER A 201 -5.96 21.46 -4.05
C SER A 201 -5.07 22.36 -3.19
N HIS A 202 -3.75 22.28 -3.38
CA HIS A 202 -2.93 23.44 -3.02
C HIS A 202 -3.16 24.42 -4.16
N SER A 203 -4.12 25.33 -4.00
CA SER A 203 -4.04 26.60 -4.71
C SER A 203 -2.79 27.29 -4.17
N SER A 204 -1.79 27.41 -5.01
CA SER A 204 -0.82 28.49 -4.91
C SER A 204 -1.56 29.78 -5.29
N ASP A 205 -2.42 30.26 -4.39
CA ASP A 205 -2.79 31.67 -4.32
C ASP A 205 -1.67 32.38 -3.55
N SER A 206 -0.53 32.57 -4.22
CA SER A 206 0.36 33.67 -3.88
C SER A 206 -0.18 34.90 -4.59
N SER A 207 -0.77 35.78 -3.79
CA SER A 207 -0.97 37.20 -4.04
C SER A 207 0.03 37.80 -5.02
N ASN A 208 -0.48 38.40 -6.09
CA ASN A 208 -0.09 39.74 -6.51
C ASN A 208 -1.25 40.38 -7.27
N LYS A 209 -2.19 40.89 -6.48
CA LYS A 209 -2.98 42.07 -6.82
C LYS A 209 -2.33 43.24 -6.09
N GLU A 210 -1.47 43.95 -6.78
CA GLU A 210 -1.10 45.36 -6.62
C GLU A 210 -0.62 45.74 -8.03
N GLU A 211 -1.02 46.80 -8.69
CA GLU A 211 -2.04 47.83 -8.55
C GLU A 211 -2.13 48.47 -9.96
N ILE A 212 -3.08 49.38 -10.13
CA ILE A 212 -3.45 50.15 -11.33
C ILE A 212 -2.26 50.71 -12.13
#